data_AF-A0A0G0MJ98-F1
#
_entry.id   AF-A0A0G0MJ98-F1
#
_cell.length_a   1.000
_cell.length_b   1.000
_cell.length_c   1.000
_cell.angle_alpha   90.00
_cell.angle_beta   90.00
_cell.angle_gamma   90.00
#
_symmetry.space_group_name_H-M   'P 1'
#
loop_
_entity.id
_entity.type
_entity.pdbx_description
1 polymer ?
#
loop_
_entity_poly.entity_id
_entity_poly.type
_entity_poly.pdbx_seq_one_letter_code
_entity_poly.pdbx_strand_id
1 'polypeptide(L)'
;MRWAKERKFKGIISEIVYDEALRHRGKIRFRKTKIEEEIATAFYKISPAPRVLNLKYKKIVRDVGDIHVFTSAKENKVDYLVSLDKKHILSVKRKIKEFKIVSPAELIQIIEKK
;
A
#
# COMPACT_ATOMS: atom_id res chain seq x y z
N MET A 1 12.92 -8.53 -6.55
CA MET A 1 13.11 -8.05 -5.15
C MET A 1 14.56 -7.63 -4.87
N ARG A 2 15.14 -6.75 -5.72
CA ARG A 2 16.51 -6.25 -5.48
C ARG A 2 16.51 -4.90 -4.74
N TRP A 3 15.39 -4.18 -4.76
CA TRP A 3 15.34 -2.75 -4.37
C TRP A 3 14.89 -2.49 -2.93
N ALA A 4 14.16 -3.42 -2.30
CA ALA A 4 13.91 -3.37 -0.86
C ALA A 4 15.20 -3.61 -0.05
N LYS A 5 16.15 -4.38 -0.61
CA LYS A 5 17.47 -4.67 0.00
C LYS A 5 18.45 -3.49 -0.02
N GLU A 6 18.26 -2.50 -0.90
CA GLU A 6 19.15 -1.33 -1.00
C GLU A 6 18.81 -0.22 0.01
N ARG A 7 17.87 -0.42 0.94
CA ARG A 7 17.42 0.57 1.95
C ARG A 7 16.97 1.93 1.39
N LYS A 8 16.71 2.04 0.09
CA LYS A 8 16.28 3.27 -0.58
C LYS A 8 14.88 3.75 -0.15
N PHE A 9 14.08 2.86 0.45
CA PHE A 9 12.78 3.20 1.05
C PHE A 9 12.47 2.28 2.23
N LYS A 10 11.62 2.75 3.14
CA LYS A 10 11.03 1.95 4.22
C LYS A 10 9.61 1.57 3.82
N GLY A 11 9.37 0.29 3.53
CA GLY A 11 8.03 -0.21 3.22
C GLY A 11 7.16 -0.29 4.47
N ILE A 12 5.94 0.23 4.41
CA ILE A 12 4.90 0.02 5.43
C ILE A 12 3.70 -0.65 4.76
N ILE A 13 3.16 -1.70 5.37
CA ILE A 13 1.91 -2.34 4.96
C ILE A 13 0.90 -2.24 6.09
N SER A 14 -0.36 -1.98 5.78
CA SER A 14 -1.43 -2.01 6.79
C SER A 14 -1.91 -3.45 7.03
N GLU A 15 -2.29 -3.78 8.25
CA GLU A 15 -2.86 -5.07 8.66
C GLU A 15 -4.04 -5.50 7.78
N ILE A 16 -4.94 -4.57 7.42
CA ILE A 16 -6.10 -4.90 6.58
C ILE A 16 -5.67 -5.42 5.19
N VAL A 17 -4.70 -4.75 4.56
CA VAL A 17 -4.13 -5.16 3.27
C VAL A 17 -3.33 -6.46 3.41
N TYR A 18 -2.63 -6.64 4.53
CA TYR A 18 -1.93 -7.89 4.86
C TYR A 18 -2.93 -9.06 4.94
N ASP A 19 -4.03 -8.90 5.67
CA ASP A 19 -5.08 -9.91 5.80
C ASP A 19 -5.79 -10.16 4.47
N GLU A 20 -5.99 -9.13 3.65
CA GLU A 20 -6.53 -9.28 2.31
C GLU A 20 -5.59 -10.09 1.40
N ALA A 21 -4.28 -9.85 1.46
CA ALA A 21 -3.29 -10.63 0.73
C ALA A 21 -3.28 -12.10 1.19
N LEU A 22 -3.39 -12.35 2.50
CA LEU A 22 -3.49 -13.70 3.05
C LEU A 22 -4.81 -14.40 2.65
N ARG A 23 -5.93 -13.70 2.61
CA ARG A 23 -7.24 -14.25 2.19
C ARG A 23 -7.24 -14.62 0.72
N HIS A 24 -6.62 -13.80 -0.13
CA HIS A 24 -6.53 -14.05 -1.56
C HIS A 24 -5.40 -15.00 -1.96
N ARG A 25 -4.63 -15.53 -0.99
CA ARG A 25 -3.54 -16.48 -1.25
C ARG A 25 -3.95 -17.66 -2.11
N GLY A 26 -5.20 -18.16 -2.02
CA GLY A 26 -5.64 -19.33 -2.81
C GLY A 26 -5.57 -19.12 -4.33
N LYS A 27 -5.58 -17.86 -4.78
CA LYS A 27 -5.44 -17.49 -6.21
C LYS A 27 -3.99 -17.49 -6.68
N ILE A 28 -3.03 -17.52 -5.76
CA ILE A 28 -1.60 -17.46 -6.02
C ILE A 28 -1.02 -18.77 -5.47
N ARG A 29 -0.33 -19.58 -6.27
CA ARG A 29 0.11 -20.93 -5.85
C ARG A 29 1.28 -20.92 -4.83
N PHE A 30 1.21 -20.06 -3.82
CA PHE A 30 2.19 -19.82 -2.78
C PHE A 30 1.72 -20.41 -1.45
N ARG A 31 2.65 -21.01 -0.71
CA ARG A 31 2.41 -21.42 0.67
C ARG A 31 2.31 -20.18 1.57
N LYS A 32 1.47 -20.26 2.61
CA LYS A 32 1.25 -19.18 3.59
C LYS A 32 2.57 -18.65 4.16
N THR A 33 3.45 -19.56 4.58
CA THR A 33 4.79 -19.26 5.11
C THR A 33 5.63 -18.41 4.15
N LYS A 34 5.58 -18.70 2.85
CA LYS A 34 6.33 -17.92 1.87
C LYS A 34 5.78 -16.49 1.73
N ILE A 35 4.47 -16.28 1.83
CA ILE A 35 3.89 -14.92 1.80
C ILE A 35 4.29 -14.14 3.05
N GLU A 36 4.24 -14.79 4.22
CA GLU A 36 4.65 -14.19 5.49
C GLU A 36 6.13 -13.79 5.48
N GLU A 37 7.02 -14.68 5.00
CA GLU A 37 8.46 -14.42 4.84
C GLU A 37 8.74 -13.25 3.88
N GLU A 38 8.06 -13.22 2.73
CA GLU A 38 8.25 -12.17 1.73
C GLU A 38 7.78 -10.81 2.26
N ILE A 39 6.68 -10.77 3.01
CA ILE A 39 6.18 -9.55 3.64
C ILE A 39 7.13 -9.10 4.75
N ALA A 40 7.59 -10.00 5.61
CA ALA A 40 8.55 -9.69 6.67
C ALA A 40 9.89 -9.18 6.10
N THR A 41 10.30 -9.68 4.93
CA THR A 41 11.52 -9.24 4.25
C THR A 41 11.34 -7.91 3.53
N ALA A 42 10.17 -7.67 2.94
CA ALA A 42 9.91 -6.49 2.10
C ALA A 42 9.47 -5.24 2.89
N PHE A 43 8.77 -5.43 4.02
CA PHE A 43 8.18 -4.33 4.78
C PHE A 43 8.89 -4.17 6.12
N TYR A 44 9.27 -2.92 6.41
CA TYR A 44 9.88 -2.54 7.69
C TYR A 44 8.90 -2.63 8.85
N LYS A 45 7.61 -2.36 8.59
CA LYS A 45 6.56 -2.33 9.61
C LYS A 45 5.22 -2.77 9.02
N ILE A 46 4.52 -3.59 9.79
CA ILE A 46 3.07 -3.81 9.63
C ILE A 46 2.37 -2.80 10.56
N SER A 47 1.58 -1.91 9.98
CA SER A 47 0.82 -0.90 10.70
C SER A 47 -0.56 -1.45 11.05
N PRO A 48 -1.04 -1.27 12.29
CA PRO A 48 -2.36 -1.77 12.70
C PRO A 48 -3.46 -1.14 11.85
N ALA A 49 -4.61 -1.82 11.78
CA ALA A 49 -5.81 -1.27 11.18
C ALA A 49 -6.17 0.10 11.80
N PRO A 50 -6.52 1.12 11.00
CA PRO A 50 -6.96 2.41 11.52
C PRO A 50 -8.24 2.22 12.35
N ARG A 51 -8.21 2.67 13.61
CA ARG A 51 -9.37 2.58 14.53
C ARG A 51 -10.54 3.45 14.06
N VAL A 52 -10.24 4.58 13.42
CA VAL A 52 -11.23 5.52 12.90
C VAL A 52 -10.92 5.81 11.44
N LEU A 53 -11.88 5.53 10.56
CA LEU A 53 -11.76 5.82 9.13
C LEU A 53 -11.84 7.32 8.88
N ASN A 54 -10.94 7.84 8.04
CA ASN A 54 -10.99 9.25 7.68
C ASN A 54 -12.06 9.50 6.61
N LEU A 55 -13.26 9.89 7.06
CA LEU A 55 -14.44 10.06 6.21
C LEU A 55 -14.29 11.12 5.10
N LYS A 56 -13.26 11.98 5.15
CA LYS A 56 -12.97 12.89 4.03
C LYS A 56 -12.72 12.13 2.73
N TYR A 57 -12.16 10.92 2.82
CA TYR A 57 -11.88 10.09 1.66
C TYR A 57 -13.16 9.48 1.07
N LYS A 58 -14.27 9.41 1.82
CA LYS A 58 -15.56 8.87 1.34
C LYS A 58 -16.10 9.59 0.11
N LYS A 59 -15.82 10.88 -0.03
CA LYS A 59 -16.23 11.70 -1.20
C LYS A 59 -15.27 11.57 -2.39
N ILE A 60 -14.11 10.97 -2.17
CA ILE A 60 -13.01 10.88 -3.15
C ILE A 60 -12.98 9.49 -3.77
N VAL A 61 -13.04 8.45 -2.93
CA VAL A 61 -13.01 7.05 -3.34
C VAL A 61 -14.34 6.63 -3.96
N ARG A 62 -14.28 5.66 -4.86
CA ARG A 62 -15.47 5.04 -5.45
C ARG A 62 -16.02 3.93 -4.57
N ASP A 63 -15.13 3.12 -4.01
CA ASP A 63 -15.48 2.08 -3.05
C ASP A 63 -15.14 2.55 -1.64
N VAL A 64 -16.13 2.48 -0.74
CA VAL A 64 -15.98 2.81 0.67
C VAL A 64 -14.98 1.86 1.35
N GLY A 65 -14.83 0.65 0.82
CA GLY A 65 -13.83 -0.32 1.22
C GLY A 65 -12.41 0.27 1.18
N ASP A 66 -12.06 1.10 0.19
CA ASP A 66 -10.69 1.60 0.03
C ASP A 66 -10.29 2.71 1.03
N ILE A 67 -11.25 3.27 1.77
CA ILE A 67 -11.00 4.38 2.71
C ILE A 67 -9.91 4.00 3.72
N HIS A 68 -9.86 2.74 4.14
CA HIS A 68 -8.89 2.27 5.12
C HIS A 68 -7.45 2.39 4.60
N VAL A 69 -7.22 2.18 3.30
CA VAL A 69 -5.89 2.27 2.67
C VAL A 69 -5.38 3.71 2.74
N PHE A 70 -6.20 4.68 2.35
CA PHE A 70 -5.84 6.10 2.39
C PHE A 70 -5.72 6.64 3.81
N THR A 71 -6.58 6.15 4.72
CA THR A 71 -6.51 6.50 6.14
C THR A 71 -5.20 6.01 6.73
N SER A 72 -4.85 4.75 6.51
CA SER A 72 -3.60 4.18 7.01
C SER A 72 -2.37 4.87 6.41
N ALA A 73 -2.38 5.18 5.10
CA ALA A 73 -1.30 5.94 4.47
C ALA A 73 -1.10 7.32 5.14
N LYS A 74 -2.21 8.03 5.41
CA LYS A 74 -2.17 9.34 6.08
C LYS A 74 -1.65 9.23 7.52
N GLU A 75 -2.14 8.28 8.31
CA GLU A 75 -1.74 8.08 9.71
C GLU A 75 -0.26 7.72 9.84
N ASN A 76 0.24 6.90 8.91
CA ASN A 76 1.65 6.52 8.86
C ASN A 76 2.55 7.59 8.21
N LYS A 77 1.99 8.74 7.79
CA LYS A 77 2.71 9.87 7.17
C LYS A 77 3.64 9.42 6.03
N VAL A 78 3.14 8.53 5.17
CA VAL A 78 3.95 8.01 4.06
C VAL A 78 4.12 9.07 2.97
N ASP A 79 5.27 9.09 2.31
CA ASP A 79 5.50 9.95 1.15
C ASP A 79 4.78 9.42 -0.09
N TYR A 80 4.69 8.09 -0.22
CA TYR A 80 4.15 7.39 -1.37
C TYR A 80 3.15 6.30 -0.95
N LEU A 81 1.98 6.29 -1.57
CA LEU A 81 1.06 5.16 -1.57
C LEU A 81 1.21 4.41 -2.89
N VAL A 82 1.64 3.15 -2.82
CA VAL A 82 1.95 2.34 -4.01
C VAL A 82 0.82 1.34 -4.24
N SER A 83 0.23 1.33 -5.42
CA SER A 83 -0.83 0.36 -5.76
C SER A 83 -0.84 0.00 -7.24
N LEU A 84 -1.32 -1.21 -7.55
CA LEU A 84 -1.62 -1.66 -8.92
C LEU A 84 -3.10 -1.43 -9.29
N ASP A 85 -3.96 -1.06 -8.34
CA ASP A 85 -5.38 -0.83 -8.59
C ASP A 85 -5.59 0.47 -9.39
N LYS A 86 -5.77 0.32 -10.70
CA LYS A 86 -6.02 1.42 -11.63
C LYS A 86 -7.40 2.04 -11.46
N LYS A 87 -8.39 1.31 -10.94
CA LYS A 87 -9.81 1.69 -10.95
C LYS A 87 -10.20 2.45 -9.69
N HIS A 88 -9.71 2.03 -8.52
CA HIS A 88 -10.16 2.61 -7.25
C HIS A 88 -9.08 3.44 -6.55
N ILE A 89 -7.80 3.01 -6.61
CA ILE A 89 -6.71 3.71 -5.91
C ILE A 89 -6.00 4.71 -6.81
N LEU A 90 -5.44 4.27 -7.94
CA LEU A 90 -4.69 5.15 -8.83
C LEU A 90 -5.58 6.18 -9.54
N SER A 91 -6.88 5.89 -9.70
CA SER A 91 -7.84 6.81 -10.34
C SER A 91 -8.04 8.10 -9.54
N VAL A 92 -7.81 8.06 -8.22
CA VAL A 92 -7.94 9.22 -7.33
C VAL A 92 -6.60 9.94 -7.08
N LYS A 93 -5.52 9.57 -7.77
CA LYS A 93 -4.17 10.12 -7.54
C LYS A 93 -4.06 11.63 -7.65
N ARG A 94 -4.92 12.28 -8.43
CA ARG A 94 -4.97 13.75 -8.59
C ARG A 94 -5.83 14.47 -7.54
N LYS A 95 -6.68 13.73 -6.82
CA LYS A 95 -7.63 14.27 -5.84
C LYS A 95 -7.05 14.32 -4.42
N ILE A 96 -6.03 13.52 -4.14
CA ILE A 96 -5.37 13.41 -2.83
C ILE A 96 -4.01 14.10 -2.96
N LYS A 97 -3.74 15.05 -2.05
CA LYS A 97 -2.51 15.87 -2.08
C LYS A 97 -1.59 15.61 -0.89
N GLU A 98 -2.06 14.88 0.12
CA GLU A 98 -1.30 14.62 1.34
C GLU A 98 -0.10 13.68 1.14
N PHE A 99 -0.15 12.83 0.12
CA PHE A 99 0.91 11.91 -0.27
C PHE A 99 0.80 11.56 -1.76
N LYS A 100 1.90 11.10 -2.37
CA LYS A 100 1.92 10.75 -3.79
C LYS A 100 1.39 9.34 -4.01
N ILE A 101 0.34 9.21 -4.82
CA ILE A 101 -0.19 7.90 -5.22
C ILE A 101 0.47 7.49 -6.53
N VAL A 102 1.17 6.37 -6.51
CA VAL A 102 2.00 5.90 -7.63
C VAL A 102 1.79 4.40 -7.89
N SER A 103 2.01 3.99 -9.12
CA SER A 103 2.19 2.59 -9.48
C SER A 103 3.59 2.10 -9.10
N PRO A 104 3.81 0.77 -8.98
CA PRO A 104 5.16 0.24 -8.77
C PRO A 104 6.16 0.69 -9.84
N ALA A 105 5.75 0.75 -11.11
CA ALA A 105 6.60 1.24 -12.20
C ALA A 105 6.98 2.72 -12.05
N GLU A 106 6.03 3.57 -11.65
CA GLU A 106 6.30 4.99 -11.34
C GLU A 106 7.24 5.13 -10.14
N LEU A 107 7.02 4.35 -9.06
CA LEU A 107 7.91 4.35 -7.89
C LEU A 107 9.34 3.99 -8.30
N ILE A 108 9.48 2.95 -9.13
CA ILE A 108 10.75 2.49 -9.65
C ILE A 108 11.49 3.65 -10.35
N GLN A 109 10.84 4.33 -11.29
CA GLN A 109 11.41 5.47 -12.01
C GLN A 109 11.78 6.64 -11.09
N ILE A 110 10.99 6.89 -10.04
CA ILE A 110 11.28 7.94 -9.05
C ILE A 110 12.54 7.61 -8.25
N ILE A 111 12.76 6.32 -7.94
CA ILE A 111 13.95 5.86 -7.21
C ILE A 111 15.19 5.89 -8.11
N GLU A 112 15.07 5.52 -9.40
CA GLU A 112 16.21 5.51 -10.33
C GLU A 112 16.68 6.90 -10.77
N LYS A 113 15.79 7.90 -10.75
CA LYS A 113 16.12 9.29 -11.11
C LYS A 113 16.69 10.11 -9.94
N LYS A 114 16.79 9.53 -8.74
CA LYS A 114 17.36 10.15 -7.54
C LYS A 114 18.76 9.63 -7.30
#